data_AF-A0A6P7H036-F1
#
_entry.id   AF-A0A6P7H036-F1
#
_cell.length_a   1.000
_cell.length_b   1.000
_cell.length_c   1.000
_cell.angle_alpha   90.00
_cell.angle_beta   90.00
_cell.angle_gamma   90.00
#
_symmetry.space_group_name_H-M   'P 1'
#
loop_
_entity.id
_entity.type
_entity.pdbx_description
1 polymer ?
#
loop_
_entity_poly.entity_id
_entity_poly.type
_entity_poly.pdbx_seq_one_letter_code
_entity_poly.pdbx_strand_id
1 'polypeptide(L)'
;MPLLYMIDGSPPCRAVQLLAQELSIPLTLKNVNIPAKEQFAPEFLKKRVFYEQKRDVVPEDLAALVEAYEIVEKFLDSNQYVAGDKLTVADFSFWTSLTTWNGIGVYTEDKYPRIAAWLNRMSELPYSKINKEAVDSFKGYFLQLTGQAQ
;
A
#
# COMPACT_ATOMS: atom_id res chain seq x y z
N MET A 1 -13.69 -20.71 -1.52
CA MET A 1 -12.52 -19.84 -1.37
C MET A 1 -12.87 -18.48 -1.93
N PRO A 2 -12.76 -17.38 -1.17
CA PRO A 2 -13.05 -16.05 -1.68
C PRO A 2 -12.13 -15.68 -2.86
N LEU A 3 -12.69 -15.01 -3.86
CA LEU A 3 -11.98 -14.55 -5.05
C LEU A 3 -11.59 -13.07 -4.88
N LEU A 4 -10.30 -12.78 -4.92
CA LEU A 4 -9.76 -11.42 -4.92
C LEU A 4 -9.37 -11.01 -6.34
N TYR A 5 -10.02 -9.96 -6.84
CA TYR A 5 -9.62 -9.26 -8.06
C TYR A 5 -8.54 -8.25 -7.69
N MET A 6 -7.37 -8.30 -8.32
CA MET A 6 -6.20 -7.55 -7.86
C MET A 6 -5.19 -7.22 -8.95
N ILE A 7 -4.23 -6.37 -8.59
CA ILE A 7 -2.92 -6.23 -9.25
C ILE A 7 -1.82 -6.28 -8.19
N ASP A 8 -0.67 -6.89 -8.50
CA ASP A 8 0.34 -7.26 -7.48
C ASP A 8 0.91 -6.04 -6.75
N GLY A 9 1.21 -4.96 -7.48
CA GLY A 9 1.79 -3.75 -6.91
C GLY A 9 0.82 -2.88 -6.10
N SER A 10 -0.49 -3.12 -6.14
CA SER A 10 -1.49 -2.22 -5.54
C SER A 10 -1.49 -2.29 -4.01
N PRO A 11 -1.28 -1.16 -3.30
CA PRO A 11 -1.35 -1.11 -1.84
C PRO A 11 -2.64 -1.70 -1.23
N PRO A 12 -3.85 -1.36 -1.70
CA PRO A 12 -5.07 -1.92 -1.15
C PRO A 12 -5.22 -3.43 -1.44
N CYS A 13 -4.76 -3.91 -2.59
CA CYS A 13 -4.78 -5.36 -2.88
C CYS A 13 -3.89 -6.13 -1.91
N ARG A 14 -2.69 -5.62 -1.62
CA ARG A 14 -1.80 -6.22 -0.62
C ARG A 14 -2.39 -6.21 0.78
N ALA A 15 -3.05 -5.13 1.19
CA ALA A 15 -3.65 -5.04 2.52
C ALA A 15 -4.69 -6.16 2.74
N VAL A 16 -5.52 -6.45 1.71
CA VAL A 16 -6.47 -7.57 1.75
C VAL A 16 -5.76 -8.92 1.81
N GLN A 17 -4.68 -9.11 1.05
CA GLN A 17 -3.91 -10.35 1.08
C GLN A 17 -3.25 -10.60 2.44
N LEU A 18 -2.65 -9.57 3.05
CA LEU A 18 -2.04 -9.64 4.38
C LEU A 18 -3.08 -10.00 5.44
N LEU A 19 -4.24 -9.34 5.41
CA LEU A 19 -5.35 -9.65 6.32
C LEU A 19 -5.83 -11.10 6.13
N ALA A 20 -5.97 -11.56 4.89
CA ALA A 20 -6.39 -12.93 4.63
C ALA A 20 -5.37 -13.96 5.15
N GLN A 21 -4.06 -13.68 5.05
CA GLN A 21 -3.02 -14.52 5.65
C GLN A 21 -3.12 -14.54 7.18
N GLU A 22 -3.24 -13.38 7.82
CA GLU A 22 -3.40 -13.26 9.27
C GLU A 22 -4.61 -14.06 9.78
N LEU A 23 -5.71 -14.02 9.04
CA LEU A 23 -6.94 -14.76 9.37
C LEU A 23 -6.94 -16.21 8.87
N SER A 24 -5.86 -16.68 8.25
CA SER A 24 -5.77 -18.01 7.64
C SER A 24 -6.90 -18.30 6.62
N ILE A 25 -7.34 -17.28 5.90
CA ILE A 25 -8.36 -17.38 4.86
C ILE A 25 -7.66 -17.62 3.51
N PRO A 26 -7.84 -18.78 2.88
CA PRO A 26 -7.27 -19.02 1.56
C PRO A 26 -7.96 -18.12 0.53
N LEU A 27 -7.18 -17.51 -0.37
CA LEU A 27 -7.69 -16.66 -1.45
C LEU A 27 -7.43 -17.29 -2.81
N THR A 28 -8.41 -17.16 -3.70
CA THR A 28 -8.19 -17.31 -5.14
C THR A 28 -7.86 -15.93 -5.69
N LEU A 29 -6.70 -15.79 -6.34
CA LEU A 29 -6.26 -14.51 -6.92
C LEU A 29 -6.61 -14.46 -8.40
N LYS A 30 -7.25 -13.37 -8.83
CA LYS A 30 -7.46 -13.06 -10.26
C LYS A 30 -6.83 -11.70 -10.56
N ASN A 31 -5.74 -11.74 -11.32
CA ASN A 31 -5.10 -10.53 -11.82
C ASN A 31 -6.03 -9.81 -12.81
N VAL A 32 -6.09 -8.48 -12.72
CA VAL A 32 -6.85 -7.62 -13.63
C VAL A 32 -5.87 -6.71 -14.36
N ASN A 33 -5.81 -6.81 -15.69
CA ASN A 33 -4.86 -6.03 -16.48
C ASN A 33 -5.32 -4.56 -16.62
N ILE A 34 -4.76 -3.70 -15.76
CA ILE A 34 -5.07 -2.27 -15.75
C ILE A 34 -4.60 -1.54 -17.02
N PRO A 35 -3.38 -1.77 -17.55
CA PRO A 35 -2.97 -1.22 -18.85
C PRO A 35 -3.90 -1.59 -20.00
N ALA A 36 -4.39 -2.83 -20.05
CA ALA A 36 -5.37 -3.30 -21.04
C ALA A 36 -6.80 -2.86 -20.74
N LYS A 37 -7.03 -2.05 -19.69
CA LYS A 37 -8.34 -1.50 -19.33
C LYS A 37 -9.38 -2.57 -18.96
N GLU A 38 -8.96 -3.74 -18.50
CA GLU A 38 -9.89 -4.84 -18.13
C GLU A 38 -10.85 -4.45 -17.00
N GLN A 39 -10.45 -3.56 -16.10
CA GLN A 39 -11.32 -3.01 -15.05
C GLN A 39 -12.53 -2.24 -15.58
N PHE A 40 -12.56 -1.91 -16.87
CA PHE A 40 -13.69 -1.25 -17.53
C PHE A 40 -14.54 -2.21 -18.35
N ALA A 41 -14.25 -3.52 -18.33
CA ALA A 41 -15.10 -4.49 -18.98
C ALA A 41 -16.50 -4.52 -18.30
N PRO A 42 -17.58 -4.85 -19.02
CA PRO A 42 -18.95 -4.75 -18.51
C PRO A 42 -19.21 -5.49 -17.19
N GLU A 43 -18.46 -6.57 -16.92
CA GLU A 43 -18.52 -7.33 -15.67
C GLU A 43 -17.98 -6.56 -14.45
N PHE A 44 -17.10 -5.58 -14.64
CA PHE A 44 -16.55 -4.72 -13.58
C PHE A 44 -17.33 -3.44 -13.41
N LEU A 45 -17.84 -2.83 -14.49
CA LEU A 45 -18.62 -1.57 -14.42
C LEU A 45 -19.95 -1.72 -13.67
N LYS A 46 -20.50 -2.94 -13.61
CA LYS A 46 -21.66 -3.25 -12.75
C LYS A 46 -21.33 -3.13 -11.26
N LYS A 47 -20.06 -3.25 -10.89
CA LYS A 47 -19.56 -3.03 -9.54
C LYS A 47 -19.22 -1.54 -9.44
N ARG A 48 -19.71 -0.83 -8.43
CA ARG A 48 -19.50 0.62 -8.26
C ARG A 48 -18.01 0.91 -8.02
N VAL A 49 -17.25 1.09 -9.09
CA VAL A 49 -15.84 1.50 -9.04
C VAL A 49 -15.81 2.99 -9.36
N PHE A 50 -15.45 3.81 -8.37
CA PHE A 50 -15.14 5.22 -8.61
C PHE A 50 -13.77 5.31 -9.28
N TYR A 51 -13.67 6.08 -10.36
CA TYR A 51 -12.42 6.28 -11.09
C TYR A 51 -12.08 7.77 -11.04
N GLU A 52 -10.95 8.12 -10.43
CA GLU A 52 -10.37 9.46 -10.55
C GLU A 52 -9.52 9.53 -11.83
N GLN A 53 -9.64 10.64 -12.56
CA GLN A 53 -8.81 10.86 -13.75
C GLN A 53 -7.37 11.13 -13.33
N LYS A 54 -6.42 10.70 -14.17
CA LYS A 54 -5.02 11.13 -14.04
C LYS A 54 -4.97 12.66 -14.04
N ARG A 55 -4.31 13.22 -13.03
CA ARG A 55 -3.95 14.63 -12.94
C ARG A 55 -2.48 14.75 -12.55
N ASP A 56 -1.91 15.92 -12.81
CA ASP A 56 -0.55 16.21 -12.38
C ASP A 56 -0.43 16.22 -10.86
N VAL A 57 0.75 15.83 -10.38
CA VAL A 57 1.13 15.96 -8.97
C VAL A 57 1.41 17.44 -8.72
N VAL A 58 0.70 18.02 -7.74
CA VAL A 58 0.84 19.41 -7.35
C VAL A 58 1.52 19.51 -5.97
N PRO A 59 2.10 20.67 -5.59
CA PRO A 59 2.75 20.83 -4.29
C PRO A 59 1.88 20.42 -3.09
N GLU A 60 0.57 20.61 -3.18
CA GLU A 60 -0.40 20.22 -2.16
C GLU A 60 -0.43 18.70 -1.95
N ASP A 61 -0.14 17.88 -2.97
CA ASP A 61 -0.06 16.43 -2.84
C ASP A 61 1.15 16.00 -2.02
N LEU A 62 2.29 16.67 -2.22
CA LEU A 62 3.50 16.45 -1.42
C LEU A 62 3.28 16.90 0.02
N ALA A 63 2.62 18.03 0.23
CA ALA A 63 2.27 18.52 1.56
C ALA A 63 1.33 17.55 2.29
N ALA A 64 0.29 17.04 1.61
CA ALA A 64 -0.61 16.04 2.16
C ALA A 64 0.12 14.72 2.48
N LEU A 65 1.09 14.32 1.66
CA LEU A 65 1.91 13.15 1.95
C LEU A 65 2.77 13.37 3.20
N VAL A 66 3.45 14.52 3.33
CA VAL A 66 4.22 14.89 4.53
C VAL A 66 3.33 14.85 5.78
N GLU A 67 2.16 15.47 5.73
CA GLU A 67 1.18 15.48 6.82
C GLU A 67 0.76 14.04 7.20
N ALA A 68 0.52 13.18 6.22
CA ALA A 68 0.18 11.78 6.48
C ALA A 68 1.29 11.03 7.25
N TYR A 69 2.57 11.24 6.91
CA TYR A 69 3.68 10.66 7.68
C TYR A 69 3.74 11.24 9.10
N GLU A 70 3.52 12.54 9.28
CA GLU A 70 3.50 13.19 10.59
C GLU A 70 2.37 12.64 11.48
N ILE A 71 1.19 12.40 10.92
CA ILE A 71 0.06 11.79 11.62
C ILE A 71 0.39 10.36 12.05
N VAL A 72 0.94 9.52 11.16
CA VAL A 72 1.28 8.13 11.50
C VAL A 72 2.39 8.08 12.56
N GLU A 73 3.41 8.92 12.43
CA GLU A 73 4.47 9.03 13.45
C GLU A 73 3.89 9.38 14.83
N LYS A 74 2.87 10.26 14.87
CA LYS A 74 2.15 10.61 16.10
C LYS A 74 1.30 9.46 16.64
N PHE A 75 0.62 8.69 15.79
CA PHE A 75 -0.14 7.51 16.24
C PHE A 75 0.75 6.48 16.92
N LEU A 76 2.00 6.36 16.46
CA LEU A 76 3.01 5.44 16.99
C LEU A 76 3.77 6.00 18.21
N ASP A 77 3.47 7.23 18.66
CA ASP A 77 4.13 7.82 19.83
C ASP A 77 3.72 7.14 21.14
N SER A 78 2.44 6.77 21.25
CA SER A 78 1.89 6.13 22.44
C SER A 78 1.53 4.66 22.24
N ASN A 79 1.71 4.11 21.04
CA ASN A 79 1.21 2.79 20.66
C ASN A 79 2.28 1.97 19.92
N GLN A 80 2.26 0.65 20.09
CA GLN A 80 3.15 -0.24 19.32
C GLN A 80 2.76 -0.41 17.85
N TYR A 81 1.46 -0.21 17.55
CA TYR A 81 0.82 -0.33 16.24
C TYR A 81 -0.05 0.90 15.99
N VAL A 82 -0.45 1.14 14.74
CA VAL A 82 -1.10 2.41 14.35
C VAL A 82 -2.44 2.68 15.04
N ALA A 83 -3.10 1.63 15.53
CA ALA A 83 -4.42 1.73 16.19
C ALA A 83 -4.41 1.26 17.66
N GLY A 84 -3.24 1.08 18.27
CA GLY A 84 -3.10 0.64 19.67
C GLY A 84 -1.92 -0.30 19.89
N ASP A 85 -1.94 -1.06 20.98
CA ASP A 85 -0.83 -1.95 21.35
C ASP A 85 -0.86 -3.34 20.68
N LYS A 86 -1.81 -3.56 19.78
CA LYS A 86 -1.97 -4.85 19.08
C LYS A 86 -2.07 -4.61 17.58
N LEU A 87 -1.58 -5.58 16.82
CA LEU A 87 -1.72 -5.61 15.37
C LEU A 87 -3.21 -5.61 14.98
N THR A 88 -3.57 -4.77 14.01
CA THR A 88 -4.93 -4.68 13.48
C THR A 88 -4.94 -4.57 11.96
N VAL A 89 -6.13 -4.63 11.37
CA VAL A 89 -6.32 -4.33 9.93
C VAL A 89 -5.82 -2.93 9.54
N ALA A 90 -5.79 -1.98 10.47
CA ALA A 90 -5.28 -0.64 10.19
C ALA A 90 -3.78 -0.67 9.85
N ASP A 91 -2.99 -1.50 10.55
CA ASP A 91 -1.56 -1.63 10.28
C ASP A 91 -1.30 -2.13 8.87
N PHE A 92 -2.05 -3.12 8.38
CA PHE A 92 -1.88 -3.59 6.99
C PHE A 92 -2.22 -2.50 5.98
N SER A 93 -3.25 -1.70 6.22
CA SER A 93 -3.65 -0.59 5.34
C SER A 93 -2.59 0.51 5.28
N PHE A 94 -2.09 0.95 6.43
CA PHE A 94 -1.03 1.97 6.49
C PHE A 94 0.30 1.43 5.99
N TRP A 95 0.64 0.18 6.33
CA TRP A 95 1.95 -0.40 6.01
C TRP A 95 2.14 -0.53 4.51
N THR A 96 1.15 -1.08 3.79
CA THR A 96 1.25 -1.22 2.33
C THR A 96 1.27 0.13 1.61
N SER A 97 0.58 1.13 2.17
CA SER A 97 0.55 2.49 1.63
C SER A 97 1.89 3.20 1.81
N LEU A 98 2.43 3.23 3.03
CA LEU A 98 3.70 3.92 3.31
C LEU A 98 4.87 3.25 2.61
N THR A 99 4.97 1.91 2.59
CA THR A 99 6.08 1.25 1.89
C THR A 99 6.08 1.50 0.38
N THR A 100 4.92 1.79 -0.21
CA THR A 100 4.83 2.22 -1.61
C THR A 100 5.34 3.64 -1.83
N TRP A 101 5.01 4.56 -0.94
CA TRP A 101 5.36 5.98 -1.09
C TRP A 101 6.72 6.37 -0.51
N ASN A 102 7.37 5.49 0.26
CA ASN A 102 8.71 5.73 0.81
C ASN A 102 9.76 6.10 -0.26
N GLY A 103 9.57 5.66 -1.52
CA GLY A 103 10.46 5.98 -2.63
C GLY A 103 10.40 7.43 -3.13
N ILE A 104 9.43 8.24 -2.68
CA ILE A 104 9.26 9.65 -3.11
C ILE A 104 10.21 10.61 -2.37
N GLY A 105 10.95 10.14 -1.36
CA GLY A 105 11.92 10.97 -0.64
C GLY A 105 11.34 11.85 0.47
N VAL A 106 10.06 11.65 0.81
CA VAL A 106 9.43 12.29 2.00
C VAL A 106 9.88 11.63 3.30
N TYR A 107 10.16 10.32 3.25
CA TYR A 107 10.48 9.49 4.40
C TYR A 107 11.98 9.23 4.54
N THR A 108 12.51 9.39 5.76
CA THR A 108 13.80 8.85 6.21
C THR A 108 13.64 8.28 7.61
N GLU A 109 14.46 7.29 7.97
CA GLU A 109 14.43 6.69 9.31
C GLU A 109 14.76 7.71 10.40
N ASP A 110 15.69 8.63 10.14
CA ASP A 110 16.07 9.68 11.10
C ASP A 110 14.91 10.67 11.38
N LYS A 111 14.10 10.97 10.36
CA LYS A 111 12.97 11.90 10.48
C LYS A 111 11.76 11.24 11.14
N TYR A 112 11.54 9.96 10.89
CA TYR A 112 10.38 9.21 11.37
C TYR A 112 10.79 7.90 12.07
N PRO A 113 11.46 8.00 13.23
CA PRO A 113 12.03 6.84 13.91
C PRO A 113 10.97 5.86 14.43
N ARG A 114 9.77 6.32 14.80
CA ARG A 114 8.71 5.42 15.27
C ARG A 114 8.10 4.66 14.10
N ILE A 115 7.88 5.32 12.96
CA ILE A 115 7.52 4.64 11.71
C ILE A 115 8.62 3.62 11.37
N ALA A 116 9.90 3.97 11.43
CA ALA A 116 10.98 3.01 11.16
C ALA A 116 10.90 1.76 12.06
N ALA A 117 10.74 1.95 13.38
CA ALA A 117 10.58 0.85 14.32
C ALA A 117 9.34 -0.01 14.05
N TRP A 118 8.21 0.62 13.70
CA TRP A 118 6.98 -0.08 13.32
C TRP A 118 7.12 -0.81 11.98
N LEU A 119 7.72 -0.21 10.95
CA LEU A 119 8.01 -0.86 9.67
C LEU A 119 8.87 -2.11 9.87
N ASN A 120 9.90 -2.04 10.71
CA ASN A 120 10.74 -3.18 11.06
C ASN A 120 9.90 -4.28 11.71
N ARG A 121 9.06 -3.95 12.69
CA ARG A 121 8.13 -4.90 13.34
C ARG A 121 7.20 -5.58 12.34
N MET A 122 6.57 -4.81 11.45
CA MET A 122 5.70 -5.34 10.39
C MET A 122 6.44 -6.26 9.42
N SER A 123 7.73 -6.00 9.21
CA SER A 123 8.59 -6.78 8.32
C SER A 123 8.97 -8.17 8.86
N GLU A 124 8.81 -8.39 10.18
CA GLU A 124 9.03 -9.67 10.86
C GLU A 124 7.81 -10.60 10.79
N LEU A 125 6.67 -10.12 10.31
CA LEU A 125 5.49 -10.97 10.12
C LEU A 125 5.80 -12.09 9.10
N PRO A 126 5.29 -13.32 9.32
CA PRO A 126 5.66 -14.48 8.49
C PRO A 126 5.21 -14.35 7.03
N TYR A 127 4.18 -13.55 6.77
CA TYR A 127 3.63 -13.27 5.43
C TYR A 127 4.12 -11.91 4.87
N SER A 128 5.12 -11.28 5.48
CA SER A 128 5.62 -9.96 5.08
C SER A 128 6.15 -9.90 3.65
N LYS A 129 6.55 -11.04 3.07
CA LYS A 129 7.03 -11.15 1.68
C LYS A 129 6.01 -10.59 0.68
N ILE A 130 4.71 -10.75 0.94
CA ILE A 130 3.62 -10.25 0.09
C ILE A 130 3.76 -8.75 -0.15
N ASN A 131 4.15 -8.01 0.89
CA ASN A 131 4.36 -6.58 0.77
C ASN A 131 5.72 -6.24 0.14
N LYS A 132 6.79 -6.91 0.58
CA LYS A 132 8.17 -6.63 0.12
C LYS A 132 8.31 -6.80 -1.40
N GLU A 133 7.91 -7.95 -1.95
CA GLU A 133 8.05 -8.30 -3.37
C GLU A 133 7.23 -7.36 -4.30
N ALA A 134 6.07 -6.92 -3.83
CA ALA A 134 5.17 -6.08 -4.60
C ALA A 134 5.56 -4.59 -4.60
N VAL A 135 6.24 -4.10 -3.56
CA VAL A 135 6.81 -2.73 -3.56
C VAL A 135 7.89 -2.60 -4.64
N ASP A 136 8.74 -3.60 -4.79
CA ASP A 136 9.78 -3.62 -5.84
C ASP A 136 9.15 -3.63 -7.25
N SER A 137 8.10 -4.43 -7.41
CA SER A 137 7.32 -4.47 -8.66
C SER A 137 6.65 -3.12 -8.96
N PHE A 138 6.09 -2.45 -7.94
CA PHE A 138 5.46 -1.14 -8.10
C PHE A 138 6.48 -0.05 -8.47
N LYS A 139 7.67 -0.04 -7.86
CA LYS A 139 8.74 0.91 -8.23
C LYS A 139 9.07 0.83 -9.71
N GLY A 140 9.22 -0.39 -10.25
CA GLY A 140 9.44 -0.59 -11.69
C GLY A 140 8.33 0.00 -12.55
N TYR A 141 7.08 -0.21 -12.16
CA TYR A 141 5.91 0.35 -12.87
C TYR A 141 5.82 1.87 -12.75
N PHE A 142 6.07 2.43 -11.56
CA PHE A 142 6.02 3.87 -11.30
C PHE A 142 7.07 4.63 -12.13
N LEU A 143 8.31 4.13 -12.19
CA LEU A 143 9.37 4.72 -13.00
C LEU A 143 9.03 4.71 -14.50
N GLN A 144 8.38 3.64 -15.00
CA GLN A 144 7.88 3.59 -16.37
C GLN A 144 6.77 4.62 -16.62
N LEU A 145 5.90 4.88 -15.64
CA LEU A 145 4.80 5.83 -15.75
C LEU A 145 5.24 7.29 -15.69
N THR A 146 6.27 7.61 -14.92
CA THR A 146 6.77 8.98 -14.73
C THR A 146 7.84 9.38 -15.75
N GLY A 147 8.26 8.45 -16.62
CA GLY A 147 9.33 8.70 -17.59
C GLY A 147 10.71 8.87 -16.95
N GLN A 148 10.86 8.50 -15.67
CA GLN A 148 12.13 8.53 -14.93
C GLN A 148 12.93 7.22 -15.09
N ALA A 149 12.75 6.53 -16.22
CA ALA A 149 13.60 5.39 -16.57
C ALA A 149 15.03 5.90 -16.83
N GLN A 150 16.01 5.22 -16.21
CA GLN A 150 17.44 5.42 -16.49
C GLN A 150 17.77 5.22 -17.97
#